data_AF-D3KI00-F1
#
_entry.id   AF-D3KI00-F1
#
_cell.length_a   1.000
_cell.length_b   1.000
_cell.length_c   1.000
_cell.angle_alpha   90.00
_cell.angle_beta   90.00
_cell.angle_gamma   90.00
#
_symmetry.space_group_name_H-M   'P 1'
#
loop_
_entity.id
_entity.type
_entity.pdbx_description
1 polymer ?
#
loop_
_entity_poly.entity_id
_entity_poly.type
_entity_poly.pdbx_seq_one_letter_code
_entity_poly.pdbx_strand_id
1 'polypeptide(L)'
;MLCSDQNLHGRDLASVTSPLRLVGEGGRRLVFRRNKELILISKVSAASDESFEQTIGGLFPLFPWKPSRITESLSQELNAFPLQVRAKRYAGTAFPRPSPGETCLSYTGVHDLLTVVCIKPHFPSKGGWIESFSLQRKTDAGQHFCDCLARGAFYKACASKDRLVHWLNTAYICGLNHGSNHLTVYDFASDASALSSSETDKLFGAVACALTGGNNSVCIQIYKLIHMLEALQRVSSSTHLQNVVSAKEYAHFSSNYRTLSHRAIEIAIQLYAGGKLPPYDNLPYVDKLVCILLFKTLSDASLLFYLSKSDEKVQWYLTDLALKSAERVGKWAFASAANDKHREQ
;
A
#
# COMPACT_ATOMS: atom_id res chain seq x y z
N MET A 1 20.78 -70.43 -8.15
CA MET A 1 19.72 -69.77 -8.95
C MET A 1 19.86 -68.28 -8.68
N LEU A 2 20.53 -67.47 -9.51
CA LEU A 2 20.12 -66.95 -10.84
C LEU A 2 18.68 -66.42 -10.80
N CYS A 3 18.52 -65.09 -10.76
CA CYS A 3 18.15 -64.23 -11.90
C CYS A 3 16.62 -64.16 -12.05
N SER A 4 15.95 -63.06 -12.35
CA SER A 4 16.27 -61.66 -12.64
C SER A 4 14.94 -61.00 -13.06
N ASP A 5 14.83 -59.67 -12.91
CA ASP A 5 14.25 -58.76 -13.91
C ASP A 5 12.74 -58.90 -14.28
N GLN A 6 11.92 -57.87 -14.40
CA GLN A 6 12.16 -56.46 -14.70
C GLN A 6 10.78 -55.76 -14.79
N ASN A 7 10.72 -54.46 -14.44
CA ASN A 7 10.03 -53.38 -15.20
C ASN A 7 8.47 -53.37 -15.29
N LEU A 8 7.73 -52.24 -15.30
CA LEU A 8 7.97 -50.82 -15.59
C LEU A 8 6.75 -49.99 -15.12
N HIS A 9 7.02 -48.72 -14.77
CA HIS A 9 6.17 -47.52 -14.89
C HIS A 9 4.83 -47.40 -14.10
N GLY A 10 4.51 -46.27 -13.46
CA GLY A 10 5.20 -44.99 -13.39
C GLY A 10 4.33 -43.88 -12.77
N ARG A 11 5.00 -42.73 -12.62
CA ARG A 11 4.49 -41.34 -12.56
C ARG A 11 4.06 -40.74 -11.21
N ASP A 12 4.87 -39.74 -10.87
CA ASP A 12 4.48 -38.37 -10.52
C ASP A 12 3.95 -38.11 -9.10
N LEU A 13 4.88 -37.71 -8.23
CA LEU A 13 4.69 -36.55 -7.36
C LEU A 13 6.07 -35.93 -7.04
N ALA A 14 6.81 -35.55 -8.08
CA ALA A 14 7.52 -34.28 -7.99
C ALA A 14 6.42 -33.24 -7.76
N SER A 15 6.26 -32.78 -6.53
CA SER A 15 5.36 -31.66 -6.24
C SER A 15 5.87 -30.50 -7.08
N VAL A 16 5.22 -30.24 -8.21
CA VAL A 16 5.44 -29.04 -9.01
C VAL A 16 5.03 -27.89 -8.11
N THR A 17 5.98 -27.38 -7.32
CA THR A 17 5.85 -26.11 -6.63
C THR A 17 5.57 -25.11 -7.74
N SER A 18 4.33 -24.64 -7.81
CA SER A 18 3.93 -23.66 -8.82
C SER A 18 4.95 -22.52 -8.78
N PRO A 19 5.61 -22.19 -9.91
CA PRO A 19 6.62 -21.13 -9.95
C PRO A 19 6.01 -19.78 -9.58
N LEU A 20 4.68 -19.66 -9.65
CA LEU A 20 3.90 -18.48 -9.38
C LEU A 20 3.23 -18.53 -7.99
N ARG A 21 3.40 -17.46 -7.20
CA ARG A 21 2.83 -17.32 -5.86
C ARG A 21 2.21 -15.95 -5.67
N LEU A 22 1.04 -15.86 -5.04
CA LEU A 22 0.48 -14.56 -4.63
C LEU A 22 1.17 -14.08 -3.35
N VAL A 23 1.88 -12.96 -3.42
CA VAL A 23 2.64 -12.38 -2.30
C VAL A 23 2.06 -11.06 -1.79
N GLY A 24 1.13 -10.45 -2.53
CA GLY A 24 0.44 -9.25 -2.09
C GLY A 24 -0.88 -9.02 -2.80
N GLU A 25 -1.86 -8.48 -2.06
CA GLU A 25 -3.14 -8.07 -2.60
C GLU A 25 -3.42 -6.61 -2.24
N GLY A 26 -3.52 -5.77 -3.28
CA GLY A 26 -4.00 -4.40 -3.19
C GLY A 26 -5.45 -4.28 -3.66
N GLY A 27 -6.03 -3.10 -3.49
CA GLY A 27 -7.43 -2.85 -3.86
C GLY A 27 -7.74 -3.10 -5.35
N ARG A 28 -6.81 -2.76 -6.24
CA ARG A 28 -6.94 -2.96 -7.70
C ARG A 28 -5.82 -3.78 -8.33
N ARG A 29 -4.86 -4.26 -7.54
CA ARG A 29 -3.65 -4.90 -8.05
C ARG A 29 -3.35 -6.16 -7.24
N LEU A 30 -2.81 -7.18 -7.88
CA LEU A 30 -2.26 -8.38 -7.25
C LEU A 30 -0.77 -8.42 -7.54
N VAL A 31 0.04 -8.76 -6.54
CA VAL A 31 1.48 -8.96 -6.68
C VAL A 31 1.74 -10.45 -6.61
N PHE A 32 2.23 -11.01 -7.69
CA PHE A 32 2.74 -12.37 -7.78
C PHE A 32 4.25 -12.38 -7.72
N ARG A 33 4.83 -13.44 -7.18
CA ARG A 33 6.23 -13.79 -7.34
C ARG A 33 6.30 -14.94 -8.32
N ARG A 34 7.09 -14.79 -9.38
CA ARG A 34 7.46 -15.87 -10.30
C ARG A 34 8.95 -16.06 -10.26
N ASN A 35 9.43 -17.13 -9.62
CA ASN A 35 10.84 -17.36 -9.35
C ASN A 35 11.51 -16.17 -8.62
N LYS A 36 12.17 -15.35 -9.43
CA LYS A 36 13.12 -14.28 -9.13
C LYS A 36 12.57 -12.91 -9.52
N GLU A 37 11.30 -12.87 -9.90
CA GLU A 37 10.60 -11.71 -10.41
C GLU A 37 9.33 -11.46 -9.58
N LEU A 38 9.06 -10.19 -9.25
CA LEU A 38 7.74 -9.74 -8.81
C LEU A 38 6.95 -9.25 -10.02
N ILE A 39 5.68 -9.61 -10.08
CA ILE A 39 4.77 -9.32 -11.18
C ILE A 39 3.51 -8.71 -10.59
N LEU A 40 3.21 -7.47 -10.96
CA LEU A 40 2.02 -6.74 -10.55
C LEU A 40 0.99 -6.79 -11.69
N ILE A 41 -0.15 -7.42 -11.41
CA ILE A 41 -1.27 -7.55 -12.34
C ILE A 41 -2.44 -6.71 -11.86
N SER A 42 -3.05 -5.93 -12.75
CA SER A 42 -4.26 -5.17 -12.43
C SER A 42 -5.49 -6.09 -12.40
N LYS A 43 -6.37 -5.90 -11.41
CA LYS A 43 -7.66 -6.60 -11.29
C LYS A 43 -8.69 -6.11 -12.32
N VAL A 44 -8.44 -4.96 -12.96
CA VAL A 44 -9.31 -4.30 -13.93
C VAL A 44 -8.45 -3.74 -15.06
N SER A 45 -8.91 -3.73 -16.32
CA SER A 45 -8.17 -3.06 -17.38
C SER A 45 -7.98 -1.58 -17.02
N ALA A 46 -6.72 -1.13 -17.04
CA ALA A 46 -6.36 0.14 -16.46
C ALA A 46 -6.82 1.30 -17.36
N ALA A 47 -7.90 1.97 -16.95
CA ALA A 47 -8.18 3.34 -17.32
C ALA A 47 -7.81 4.26 -16.14
N SER A 48 -6.52 4.31 -15.80
CA SER A 48 -6.02 5.30 -14.84
C SER A 48 -4.82 6.02 -15.41
N ASP A 49 -4.89 7.34 -15.40
CA ASP A 49 -3.84 8.25 -15.83
C ASP A 49 -2.56 8.04 -15.00
N GLU A 50 -1.60 7.30 -15.56
CA GLU A 50 -0.31 6.97 -14.93
C GLU A 50 0.51 8.23 -14.58
N SER A 51 0.15 9.39 -15.15
CA SER A 51 0.83 10.67 -14.95
C SER A 51 0.91 11.08 -13.48
N PHE A 52 -0.15 10.89 -12.68
CA PHE A 52 -0.11 11.26 -11.25
C PHE A 52 0.91 10.44 -10.47
N GLU A 53 0.83 9.11 -10.58
CA GLU A 53 1.72 8.20 -9.86
C GLU A 53 3.17 8.48 -10.26
N GLN A 54 3.45 8.63 -11.56
CA GLN A 54 4.78 8.94 -12.08
C GLN A 54 5.32 10.27 -11.55
N THR A 55 4.51 11.35 -11.53
CA THR A 55 4.98 12.66 -11.06
C THR A 55 5.20 12.70 -9.55
N ILE A 56 4.33 12.09 -8.75
CA ILE A 56 4.58 11.93 -7.31
C ILE A 56 5.84 11.08 -7.09
N GLY A 57 6.15 10.18 -8.01
CA GLY A 57 7.39 9.44 -8.05
C GLY A 57 8.68 10.24 -8.28
N GLY A 58 8.55 11.45 -8.82
CA GLY A 58 9.65 12.42 -8.84
C GLY A 58 9.93 13.05 -7.47
N LEU A 59 8.95 13.02 -6.55
CA LEU A 59 9.06 13.58 -5.21
C LEU A 59 9.55 12.56 -4.18
N PHE A 60 9.03 11.32 -4.28
CA PHE A 60 9.40 10.20 -3.43
C PHE A 60 9.79 9.00 -4.29
N PRO A 61 10.82 8.22 -3.91
CA PRO A 61 11.22 7.05 -4.70
C PRO A 61 10.04 6.07 -4.85
N LEU A 62 9.59 5.83 -6.07
CA LEU A 62 8.61 4.79 -6.35
C LEU A 62 9.25 3.44 -6.41
N PHE A 63 8.47 2.42 -6.08
CA PHE A 63 8.90 1.06 -6.37
C PHE A 63 9.15 0.91 -7.88
N PRO A 64 10.35 0.48 -8.31
CA PRO A 64 10.80 0.59 -9.70
C PRO A 64 10.23 -0.52 -10.58
N TRP A 65 8.90 -0.53 -10.71
CA TRP A 65 8.17 -1.36 -11.64
C TRP A 65 8.59 -1.08 -13.08
N LYS A 66 8.87 -2.13 -13.85
CA LYS A 66 9.15 -2.06 -15.29
C LYS A 66 7.92 -2.52 -16.08
N PRO A 67 7.45 -1.76 -17.07
CA PRO A 67 6.47 -2.25 -18.02
C PRO A 67 6.97 -3.51 -18.72
N SER A 68 6.13 -4.54 -18.70
CA SER A 68 6.39 -5.85 -19.29
C SER A 68 5.13 -6.34 -20.00
N ARG A 69 5.30 -7.38 -20.82
CA ARG A 69 4.19 -8.04 -21.51
C ARG A 69 3.94 -9.40 -20.89
N ILE A 70 2.68 -9.75 -20.73
CA ILE A 70 2.29 -11.05 -20.24
C ILE A 70 2.60 -12.08 -21.31
N THR A 71 3.52 -13.00 -21.01
CA THR A 71 3.86 -14.12 -21.90
C THR A 71 2.76 -15.16 -21.88
N GLU A 72 2.71 -16.01 -22.90
CA GLU A 72 1.77 -17.13 -22.93
C GLU A 72 1.92 -18.06 -21.71
N SER A 73 3.16 -18.36 -21.32
CA SER A 73 3.44 -19.14 -20.11
C SER A 73 2.93 -18.47 -18.82
N LEU A 74 3.13 -17.16 -18.68
CA LEU A 74 2.66 -16.42 -17.51
C LEU A 74 1.13 -16.33 -17.48
N SER A 75 0.48 -16.13 -18.63
CA SER A 75 -0.98 -16.12 -18.74
C SER A 75 -1.56 -17.47 -18.31
N GLN A 76 -0.99 -18.59 -18.77
CA GLN A 76 -1.41 -19.94 -18.37
C GLN A 76 -1.24 -20.16 -16.86
N GLU A 77 -0.10 -19.76 -16.28
CA GLU A 77 0.13 -19.85 -14.82
C GLU A 77 -0.87 -19.00 -14.02
N LEU A 78 -1.10 -17.74 -14.41
CA LEU A 78 -2.05 -16.84 -13.74
C LEU A 78 -3.49 -17.34 -13.82
N ASN A 79 -3.89 -17.90 -14.96
CA ASN A 79 -5.24 -18.45 -15.16
C ASN A 79 -5.47 -19.77 -14.41
N ALA A 80 -4.41 -20.58 -14.25
CA ALA A 80 -4.47 -21.82 -13.48
C ALA A 80 -4.37 -21.60 -11.97
N PHE A 81 -3.70 -20.54 -11.51
CA PHE A 81 -3.45 -20.28 -10.10
C PHE A 81 -4.71 -20.32 -9.20
N PRO A 82 -5.84 -19.67 -9.53
CA PRO A 82 -7.04 -19.71 -8.68
C PRO A 82 -7.65 -21.11 -8.55
N LEU A 83 -7.48 -21.96 -9.56
CA LEU A 83 -7.97 -23.34 -9.57
C LEU A 83 -7.09 -24.24 -8.68
N GLN A 84 -5.79 -23.94 -8.60
CA GLN A 84 -4.81 -24.67 -7.80
C GLN A 84 -4.90 -24.30 -6.32
N VAL A 85 -5.13 -23.03 -6.02
CA VAL A 85 -5.19 -22.53 -4.64
C VAL A 85 -6.61 -22.61 -4.10
N ARG A 86 -7.13 -23.84 -3.95
CA ARG A 86 -8.39 -24.12 -3.23
C ARG A 86 -8.21 -23.84 -1.74
N ALA A 87 -8.18 -22.58 -1.33
CA ALA A 87 -8.00 -22.21 0.07
C ALA A 87 -9.01 -21.15 0.50
N LYS A 88 -9.68 -21.39 1.64
CA LYS A 88 -10.47 -20.39 2.40
C LYS A 88 -9.73 -19.05 2.56
N ARG A 89 -8.39 -19.07 2.53
CA ARG A 89 -7.50 -17.91 2.62
C ARG A 89 -7.70 -16.84 1.53
N TYR A 90 -8.17 -17.22 0.34
CA TYR A 90 -8.37 -16.29 -0.79
C TYR A 90 -9.85 -16.20 -1.22
N ALA A 91 -10.77 -16.61 -0.34
CA ALA A 91 -12.20 -16.48 -0.59
C ALA A 91 -12.55 -14.99 -0.76
N GLY A 92 -13.15 -14.63 -1.90
CA GLY A 92 -13.52 -13.25 -2.24
C GLY A 92 -12.47 -12.45 -3.01
N THR A 93 -11.26 -12.98 -3.22
CA THR A 93 -10.25 -12.34 -4.08
C THR A 93 -10.65 -12.46 -5.54
N ALA A 94 -10.81 -11.33 -6.23
CA ALA A 94 -11.02 -11.30 -7.68
C ALA A 94 -9.68 -11.50 -8.41
N PHE A 95 -9.49 -12.69 -8.99
CA PHE A 95 -8.31 -13.01 -9.80
C PHE A 95 -8.50 -12.56 -11.25
N PRO A 96 -7.60 -11.72 -11.79
CA PRO A 96 -7.64 -11.32 -13.19
C PRO A 96 -7.34 -12.51 -14.10
N ARG A 97 -7.90 -12.49 -15.31
CA ARG A 97 -7.60 -13.45 -16.38
C ARG A 97 -6.88 -12.76 -17.53
N PRO A 98 -5.62 -12.38 -17.36
CA PRO A 98 -4.91 -11.62 -18.37
C PRO A 98 -4.57 -12.48 -19.58
N SER A 99 -4.71 -11.89 -20.76
CA SER A 99 -4.35 -12.49 -22.05
C SER A 99 -2.86 -12.29 -22.36
N PRO A 100 -2.25 -13.17 -23.17
CA PRO A 100 -0.92 -12.92 -23.70
C PRO A 100 -0.85 -11.57 -24.43
N GLY A 101 0.22 -10.81 -24.20
CA GLY A 101 0.42 -9.48 -24.78
C GLY A 101 -0.19 -8.32 -23.98
N GLU A 102 -1.01 -8.58 -22.96
CA GLU A 102 -1.45 -7.53 -22.04
C GLU A 102 -0.26 -6.93 -21.26
N THR A 103 -0.35 -5.64 -20.93
CA THR A 103 0.69 -4.94 -20.16
C THR A 103 0.61 -5.34 -18.69
N CYS A 104 1.74 -5.72 -18.11
CA CYS A 104 1.94 -5.86 -16.67
C CYS A 104 3.11 -5.01 -16.21
N LEU A 105 3.29 -4.93 -14.89
CA LEU A 105 4.45 -4.33 -14.28
C LEU A 105 5.29 -5.44 -13.64
N SER A 106 6.60 -5.44 -13.84
CA SER A 106 7.49 -6.45 -13.26
C SER A 106 8.76 -5.87 -12.65
N TYR A 107 9.39 -6.65 -11.77
CA TYR A 107 10.64 -6.29 -11.11
C TYR A 107 11.52 -7.53 -10.92
N THR A 108 12.70 -7.52 -11.55
CA THR A 108 13.62 -8.66 -11.62
C THR A 108 14.80 -8.60 -10.64
N GLY A 109 14.84 -7.59 -9.75
CA GLY A 109 15.93 -7.37 -8.79
C GLY A 109 15.82 -8.15 -7.48
N VAL A 110 15.08 -9.27 -7.45
CA VAL A 110 14.80 -10.03 -6.22
C VAL A 110 15.99 -10.94 -5.81
N HIS A 111 17.25 -10.50 -5.94
CA HIS A 111 18.43 -11.30 -5.52
C HIS A 111 19.10 -10.77 -4.26
N ASP A 112 19.64 -11.74 -3.50
CA ASP A 112 20.14 -11.69 -2.12
C ASP A 112 19.06 -11.55 -1.04
N LEU A 113 18.44 -12.70 -0.74
CA LEU A 113 17.60 -12.99 0.43
C LEU A 113 16.78 -11.78 0.91
N LEU A 114 15.86 -11.28 0.08
CA LEU A 114 15.16 -10.05 0.41
C LEU A 114 14.19 -10.25 1.57
N THR A 115 14.27 -9.36 2.56
CA THR A 115 13.15 -9.11 3.46
C THR A 115 12.52 -7.80 3.06
N VAL A 116 11.22 -7.83 2.74
CA VAL A 116 10.43 -6.62 2.50
C VAL A 116 9.61 -6.32 3.73
N VAL A 117 9.78 -5.11 4.24
CA VAL A 117 8.95 -4.57 5.31
C VAL A 117 8.01 -3.55 4.70
N CYS A 118 6.71 -3.85 4.68
CA CYS A 118 5.68 -2.94 4.25
C CYS A 118 5.01 -2.33 5.49
N ILE A 119 5.08 -1.02 5.64
CA ILE A 119 4.40 -0.26 6.68
C ILE A 119 3.23 0.48 6.05
N LYS A 120 2.05 0.39 6.68
CA LYS A 120 0.89 1.22 6.37
C LYS A 120 0.70 2.25 7.47
N PRO A 121 1.44 3.38 7.41
CA PRO A 121 1.42 4.36 8.47
C PRO A 121 0.14 5.19 8.35
N HIS A 122 -0.91 4.80 9.07
CA HIS A 122 -2.14 5.60 9.07
C HIS A 122 -1.88 6.95 9.74
N PHE A 123 -1.91 8.03 8.97
CA PHE A 123 -1.86 9.39 9.50
C PHE A 123 -3.18 9.68 10.25
N PRO A 124 -3.13 10.36 11.42
CA PRO A 124 -4.36 10.72 12.12
C PRO A 124 -5.15 11.71 11.27
N SER A 125 -6.47 11.65 11.26
CA SER A 125 -7.30 12.71 10.70
C SER A 125 -8.09 13.40 11.82
N LYS A 126 -8.30 14.71 11.68
CA LYS A 126 -9.22 15.43 12.58
C LYS A 126 -10.62 15.29 11.99
N GLY A 127 -11.58 14.92 12.85
CA GLY A 127 -13.00 14.83 12.47
C GLY A 127 -13.54 13.41 12.28
N GLY A 128 -12.76 12.35 12.48
CA GLY A 128 -13.28 10.98 12.58
C GLY A 128 -13.83 10.37 11.29
N TRP A 129 -14.03 11.13 10.22
CA TRP A 129 -14.72 10.66 9.01
C TRP A 129 -13.88 9.67 8.18
N ILE A 130 -12.56 9.87 8.10
CA ILE A 130 -11.66 8.87 7.47
C ILE A 130 -11.67 7.59 8.30
N GLU A 131 -11.67 7.73 9.63
CA GLU A 131 -11.70 6.64 10.59
C GLU A 131 -13.01 5.86 10.47
N SER A 132 -14.15 6.55 10.50
CA SER A 132 -15.49 6.02 10.33
C SER A 132 -15.65 5.25 9.01
N PHE A 133 -15.18 5.80 7.89
CA PHE A 133 -15.23 5.08 6.62
C PHE A 133 -14.30 3.86 6.59
N SER A 134 -13.09 3.99 7.16
CA SER A 134 -12.16 2.86 7.23
C SER A 134 -12.70 1.75 8.12
N LEU A 135 -13.37 2.12 9.23
CA LEU A 135 -14.02 1.20 10.15
C LEU A 135 -15.22 0.54 9.48
N GLN A 136 -16.13 1.31 8.89
CA GLN A 136 -17.29 0.79 8.15
C GLN A 136 -16.86 -0.17 7.06
N ARG A 137 -15.86 0.16 6.23
CA ARG A 137 -15.35 -0.77 5.21
C ARG A 137 -14.80 -2.07 5.78
N LYS A 138 -14.17 -2.02 6.95
CA LYS A 138 -13.66 -3.22 7.63
C LYS A 138 -14.84 -4.03 8.18
N THR A 139 -15.80 -3.37 8.83
CA THR A 139 -17.04 -4.00 9.32
C THR A 139 -17.83 -4.66 8.19
N ASP A 140 -18.06 -3.97 7.07
CA ASP A 140 -18.75 -4.49 5.88
C ASP A 140 -18.03 -5.71 5.27
N ALA A 141 -16.71 -5.76 5.40
CA ALA A 141 -15.88 -6.87 4.97
C ALA A 141 -15.73 -7.98 6.04
N GLY A 142 -16.42 -7.87 7.18
CA GLY A 142 -16.30 -8.81 8.30
C GLY A 142 -14.93 -8.82 8.98
N GLN A 143 -14.14 -7.76 8.82
CA GLN A 143 -12.79 -7.65 9.36
C GLN A 143 -12.80 -7.06 10.77
N HIS A 144 -12.09 -7.70 11.70
CA HIS A 144 -11.91 -7.17 13.05
C HIS A 144 -11.02 -5.92 13.07
N PHE A 145 -11.33 -5.01 13.99
CA PHE A 145 -10.53 -3.81 14.25
C PHE A 145 -9.46 -4.14 15.31
N CYS A 146 -8.16 -4.05 14.96
CA CYS A 146 -7.05 -4.08 15.94
C CYS A 146 -6.84 -2.63 16.44
N ASP A 147 -6.97 -2.41 17.74
CA ASP A 147 -6.71 -1.14 18.43
C ASP A 147 -5.33 -1.11 19.11
N CYS A 148 -4.54 -2.18 19.00
CA CYS A 148 -3.20 -2.27 19.58
C CYS A 148 -2.25 -1.17 19.12
N LEU A 149 -2.55 -0.51 18.00
CA LEU A 149 -1.77 0.61 17.48
C LEU A 149 -2.66 1.83 17.21
N ALA A 150 -2.41 2.90 17.94
CA ALA A 150 -3.06 4.18 17.68
C ALA A 150 -2.63 4.75 16.31
N ARG A 151 -3.56 5.43 15.62
CA ARG A 151 -3.26 6.19 14.40
C ARG A 151 -2.23 7.28 14.70
N GLY A 152 -1.29 7.49 13.77
CA GLY A 152 -0.19 8.43 13.96
C GLY A 152 0.92 7.95 14.89
N ALA A 153 0.77 6.81 15.59
CA ALA A 153 1.80 6.32 16.49
C ALA A 153 3.14 6.06 15.77
N PHE A 154 3.09 5.56 14.53
CA PHE A 154 4.27 5.39 13.68
C PHE A 154 5.06 6.70 13.52
N TYR A 155 4.38 7.77 13.08
CA TYR A 155 5.05 9.05 12.81
C TYR A 155 5.60 9.70 14.09
N LYS A 156 4.91 9.53 15.23
CA LYS A 156 5.46 9.93 16.54
C LYS A 156 6.68 9.10 16.93
N ALA A 157 6.69 7.82 16.59
CA ALA A 157 7.79 6.91 16.89
C ALA A 157 9.04 7.25 16.05
N CYS A 158 8.90 7.81 14.85
CA CYS A 158 10.04 8.27 14.03
C CYS A 158 10.94 9.33 14.71
N ALA A 159 10.51 9.94 15.81
CA ALA A 159 11.33 10.85 16.60
C ALA A 159 12.45 10.14 17.41
N SER A 160 12.41 8.82 17.56
CA SER A 160 13.39 8.06 18.33
C SER A 160 13.54 6.64 17.79
N LYS A 161 14.78 6.19 17.61
CA LYS A 161 15.08 4.82 17.15
C LYS A 161 14.38 3.78 18.01
N ASP A 162 14.52 3.88 19.33
CA ASP A 162 13.98 2.87 20.26
C ASP A 162 12.45 2.85 20.26
N ARG A 163 11.81 4.03 20.18
CA ARG A 163 10.35 4.11 20.04
C ARG A 163 9.88 3.47 18.74
N LEU A 164 10.63 3.67 17.65
CA LEU A 164 10.30 3.10 16.36
C LEU A 164 10.50 1.58 16.32
N VAL A 165 11.59 1.06 16.91
CA VAL A 165 11.78 -0.39 17.07
C VAL A 165 10.66 -1.01 17.90
N HIS A 166 10.29 -0.37 19.01
CA HIS A 166 9.17 -0.83 19.83
C HIS A 166 7.85 -0.83 19.04
N TRP A 167 7.58 0.22 18.26
CA TRP A 167 6.40 0.29 17.40
C TRP A 167 6.39 -0.81 16.34
N LEU A 168 7.51 -1.06 15.66
CA LEU A 168 7.64 -2.10 14.64
C LEU A 168 7.38 -3.50 15.23
N ASN A 169 7.98 -3.81 16.38
CA ASN A 169 7.73 -5.07 17.09
C ASN A 169 6.25 -5.22 17.48
N THR A 170 5.64 -4.16 18.02
CA THR A 170 4.22 -4.18 18.40
C THR A 170 3.32 -4.40 17.17
N ALA A 171 3.64 -3.73 16.05
CA ALA A 171 2.93 -3.88 14.79
C ALA A 171 3.04 -5.29 14.22
N TYR A 172 4.23 -5.87 14.31
CA TYR A 172 4.50 -7.23 13.87
C TYR A 172 3.67 -8.25 14.66
N ILE A 173 3.65 -8.12 15.99
CA ILE A 173 2.89 -9.01 16.88
C ILE A 173 1.37 -8.84 16.68
N CYS A 174 0.82 -7.61 16.57
CA CYS A 174 -0.61 -7.43 16.23
C CYS A 174 -0.91 -8.00 14.82
N GLY A 175 0.04 -7.95 13.88
CA GLY A 175 -0.10 -8.61 12.58
C GLY A 175 -0.26 -10.12 12.69
N LEU A 176 0.61 -10.78 13.45
CA LEU A 176 0.59 -12.23 13.67
C LEU A 176 -0.67 -12.68 14.43
N ASN A 177 -1.06 -11.96 15.48
CA ASN A 177 -2.14 -12.38 16.38
C ASN A 177 -3.53 -11.97 15.90
N HIS A 178 -3.66 -10.79 15.29
CA HIS A 178 -4.96 -10.19 14.96
C HIS A 178 -5.18 -10.05 13.45
N GLY A 179 -4.24 -10.51 12.61
CA GLY A 179 -4.33 -10.38 11.15
C GLY A 179 -4.28 -8.94 10.66
N SER A 180 -3.71 -8.02 11.45
CA SER A 180 -3.59 -6.62 11.07
C SER A 180 -2.54 -6.42 9.96
N ASN A 181 -2.72 -5.38 9.15
CA ASN A 181 -1.84 -5.05 8.04
C ASN A 181 -1.06 -3.74 8.24
N HIS A 182 -0.91 -3.26 9.48
CA HIS A 182 -0.08 -2.09 9.79
C HIS A 182 1.39 -2.30 9.42
N LEU A 183 1.87 -3.52 9.63
CA LEU A 183 3.19 -3.97 9.25
C LEU A 183 3.03 -5.34 8.58
N THR A 184 3.65 -5.53 7.43
CA THR A 184 3.74 -6.83 6.81
C THR A 184 5.20 -7.09 6.46
N VAL A 185 5.72 -8.22 6.92
CA VAL A 185 7.08 -8.63 6.66
C VAL A 185 7.03 -9.86 5.76
N TYR A 186 7.75 -9.79 4.64
CA TYR A 186 7.90 -10.89 3.72
C TYR A 186 9.37 -11.24 3.61
N ASP A 187 9.76 -12.39 4.15
CA ASP A 187 11.05 -12.99 3.86
C ASP A 187 10.94 -13.88 2.61
N PHE A 188 11.52 -13.40 1.51
CA PHE A 188 11.51 -14.10 0.23
C PHE A 188 12.42 -15.34 0.22
N ALA A 189 13.27 -15.51 1.23
CA ALA A 189 14.21 -16.62 1.32
C ALA A 189 13.63 -17.87 1.96
N SER A 190 13.00 -17.70 3.13
CA SER A 190 12.58 -18.81 3.98
C SER A 190 11.12 -19.22 3.77
N ASP A 191 10.33 -18.38 3.08
CA ASP A 191 8.87 -18.48 3.03
C ASP A 191 8.24 -18.66 4.43
N ALA A 192 8.95 -18.21 5.47
CA ALA A 192 8.53 -18.40 6.85
C ALA A 192 7.31 -17.52 7.14
N SER A 193 6.33 -18.11 7.85
CA SER A 193 5.15 -17.38 8.30
C SER A 193 5.48 -16.33 9.38
N ALA A 194 6.62 -16.48 10.05
CA ALA A 194 7.15 -15.55 11.02
C ALA A 194 8.70 -15.56 11.02
N LEU A 195 9.29 -14.44 11.40
CA LEU A 195 10.71 -14.27 11.67
C LEU A 195 11.01 -14.65 13.12
N SER A 196 12.22 -15.15 13.38
CA SER A 196 12.75 -15.30 14.74
C SER A 196 12.97 -13.94 15.41
N SER A 197 13.08 -13.92 16.75
CA SER A 197 13.35 -12.70 17.51
C SER A 197 14.66 -12.01 17.09
N SER A 198 15.70 -12.80 16.83
CA SER A 198 16.98 -12.28 16.33
C SER A 198 16.85 -11.64 14.94
N GLU A 199 16.01 -12.19 14.06
CA GLU A 199 15.77 -11.64 12.74
C GLU A 199 14.94 -10.37 12.80
N THR A 200 13.91 -10.33 13.66
CA THR A 200 13.11 -9.11 13.88
C THR A 200 13.96 -7.99 14.45
N ASP A 201 14.84 -8.26 15.42
CA ASP A 201 15.70 -7.25 16.02
C ASP A 201 16.67 -6.65 15.01
N LYS A 202 17.32 -7.49 14.20
CA LYS A 202 18.21 -7.03 13.12
C LYS A 202 17.44 -6.20 12.08
N LEU A 203 16.31 -6.71 11.61
CA LEU A 203 15.49 -6.10 10.57
C LEU A 203 14.90 -4.75 11.02
N PHE A 204 14.22 -4.73 12.16
CA PHE A 204 13.56 -3.54 12.68
C PHE A 204 14.59 -2.52 13.18
N GLY A 205 15.73 -2.98 13.70
CA GLY A 205 16.87 -2.12 14.01
C GLY A 205 17.39 -1.38 12.78
N ALA A 206 17.57 -2.08 11.65
CA ALA A 206 18.01 -1.48 10.40
C ALA A 206 16.99 -0.47 9.83
N VAL A 207 15.70 -0.85 9.79
CA VAL A 207 14.62 0.05 9.35
C VAL A 207 14.54 1.29 10.25
N ALA A 208 14.62 1.12 11.57
CA ALA A 208 14.58 2.24 12.51
C ALA A 208 15.79 3.17 12.34
N CYS A 209 17.00 2.63 12.20
CA CYS A 209 18.20 3.41 11.89
C CYS A 209 18.04 4.25 10.61
N ALA A 210 17.49 3.68 9.54
CA ALA A 210 17.25 4.39 8.30
C ALA A 210 16.26 5.55 8.47
N LEU A 211 15.24 5.35 9.30
CA LEU A 211 14.14 6.31 9.52
C LEU A 211 14.46 7.40 10.54
N THR A 212 15.41 7.19 11.46
CA THR A 212 15.73 8.16 12.52
C THR A 212 17.13 8.77 12.40
N GLY A 213 17.98 8.29 11.48
CA GLY A 213 19.29 8.89 11.24
C GLY A 213 19.16 10.25 10.57
N GLY A 214 19.42 11.36 11.28
CA GLY A 214 19.14 12.72 10.80
C GLY A 214 19.80 13.11 9.46
N ASN A 215 20.93 12.49 9.10
CA ASN A 215 21.61 12.70 7.80
C ASN A 215 21.28 11.61 6.76
N ASN A 216 20.40 10.67 7.08
CA ASN A 216 19.96 9.63 6.17
C ASN A 216 18.92 10.20 5.20
N SER A 217 19.10 9.96 3.90
CA SER A 217 18.18 10.41 2.86
C SER A 217 16.75 9.90 3.09
N VAL A 218 16.58 8.68 3.62
CA VAL A 218 15.28 8.10 3.97
C VAL A 218 14.59 8.93 5.05
N CYS A 219 15.30 9.24 6.13
CA CYS A 219 14.82 10.07 7.23
C CYS A 219 14.34 11.45 6.73
N ILE A 220 15.15 12.13 5.92
CA ILE A 220 14.82 13.43 5.33
C ILE A 220 13.53 13.35 4.50
N GLN A 221 13.40 12.34 3.64
CA GLN A 221 12.22 12.19 2.79
C GLN A 221 10.95 11.89 3.59
N ILE A 222 11.05 11.08 4.64
CA ILE A 222 9.92 10.79 5.51
C ILE A 222 9.49 12.04 6.29
N TYR A 223 10.43 12.87 6.75
CA TYR A 223 10.09 14.18 7.33
C TYR A 223 9.34 15.08 6.35
N LYS A 224 9.76 15.12 5.07
CA LYS A 224 9.01 15.85 4.03
C LYS A 224 7.60 15.31 3.87
N LEU A 225 7.42 13.99 3.81
CA LEU A 225 6.10 13.36 3.73
C LEU A 225 5.23 13.72 4.95
N ILE A 226 5.80 13.69 6.16
CA ILE A 226 5.10 14.08 7.40
C ILE A 226 4.64 15.55 7.30
N HIS A 227 5.52 16.48 6.91
CA HIS A 227 5.15 17.88 6.78
C HIS A 227 4.07 18.13 5.72
N MET A 228 4.13 17.43 4.58
CA MET A 228 3.07 17.47 3.58
C MET A 228 1.73 17.00 4.16
N LEU A 229 1.74 15.86 4.88
CA LEU A 229 0.54 15.32 5.52
C LEU A 229 -0.01 16.26 6.60
N GLU A 230 0.83 16.91 7.40
CA GLU A 230 0.40 17.91 8.39
C GLU A 230 -0.24 19.14 7.74
N ALA A 231 0.37 19.66 6.68
CA ALA A 231 -0.16 20.81 5.94
C ALA A 231 -1.54 20.48 5.33
N LEU A 232 -1.64 19.33 4.68
CA LEU A 232 -2.89 18.84 4.09
C LEU A 232 -3.95 18.51 5.14
N GLN A 233 -3.56 17.95 6.28
CA GLN A 233 -4.45 17.65 7.39
C GLN A 233 -5.07 18.94 7.94
N ARG A 234 -4.29 20.02 8.12
CA ARG A 234 -4.82 21.30 8.61
C ARG A 234 -5.94 21.82 7.72
N VAL A 235 -5.71 21.85 6.40
CA VAL A 235 -6.71 22.28 5.41
C VAL A 235 -7.93 21.35 5.42
N SER A 236 -7.69 20.04 5.37
CA SER A 236 -8.76 19.03 5.32
C SER A 236 -9.59 19.01 6.60
N SER A 237 -9.00 19.33 7.75
CA SER A 237 -9.68 19.34 9.05
C SER A 237 -10.66 20.49 9.24
N SER A 238 -10.42 21.62 8.58
CA SER A 238 -11.35 22.76 8.55
C SER A 238 -12.48 22.56 7.55
N THR A 239 -12.48 21.43 6.83
CA THR A 239 -13.43 21.15 5.76
C THR A 239 -14.52 20.19 6.21
N HIS A 240 -15.78 20.61 6.22
CA HIS A 240 -16.89 19.66 6.32
C HIS A 240 -17.10 18.96 4.98
N LEU A 241 -16.95 17.63 4.94
CA LEU A 241 -17.17 16.85 3.72
C LEU A 241 -18.56 17.07 3.11
N GLN A 242 -19.58 17.29 3.95
CA GLN A 242 -20.93 17.58 3.46
C GLN A 242 -20.96 18.86 2.62
N ASN A 243 -20.26 19.91 3.05
CA ASN A 243 -20.12 21.16 2.28
C ASN A 243 -19.38 20.94 0.96
N VAL A 244 -18.43 20.00 0.94
CA VAL A 244 -17.67 19.62 -0.28
C VAL A 244 -18.48 18.74 -1.22
N VAL A 245 -19.50 18.05 -0.75
CA VAL A 245 -20.36 17.22 -1.62
C VAL A 245 -21.58 18.00 -2.09
N SER A 246 -22.05 18.97 -1.31
CA SER A 246 -23.22 19.78 -1.61
C SER A 246 -22.96 20.97 -2.52
N ALA A 247 -21.71 21.40 -2.73
CA ALA A 247 -21.47 22.54 -3.61
C ALA A 247 -21.70 22.16 -5.08
N LYS A 248 -22.26 23.12 -5.83
CA LYS A 248 -22.65 22.96 -7.23
C LYS A 248 -21.48 22.50 -8.11
N GLU A 249 -20.28 22.95 -7.78
CA GLU A 249 -19.03 22.64 -8.46
C GLU A 249 -18.62 21.17 -8.32
N TYR A 250 -18.98 20.49 -7.22
CA TYR A 250 -18.65 19.08 -7.00
C TYR A 250 -19.29 18.15 -8.05
N ALA A 251 -20.53 18.46 -8.45
CA ALA A 251 -21.23 17.71 -9.50
C ALA A 251 -20.49 17.75 -10.85
N HIS A 252 -19.72 18.81 -11.09
CA HIS A 252 -18.90 18.98 -12.30
C HIS A 252 -17.54 18.26 -12.23
N PHE A 253 -17.11 17.79 -11.05
CA PHE A 253 -15.80 17.14 -10.86
C PHE A 253 -15.85 15.61 -10.80
N SER A 254 -17.03 15.00 -10.66
CA SER A 254 -17.18 13.55 -10.70
C SER A 254 -16.62 12.94 -11.99
N SER A 255 -16.66 13.68 -13.11
CA SER A 255 -16.16 13.28 -14.43
C SER A 255 -14.81 13.88 -14.83
N ASN A 256 -14.22 14.79 -14.04
CA ASN A 256 -13.00 15.52 -14.43
C ASN A 256 -11.75 15.14 -13.60
N TYR A 257 -11.39 13.85 -13.65
CA TYR A 257 -10.23 13.33 -12.91
C TYR A 257 -8.89 13.95 -13.37
N ARG A 258 -8.75 14.28 -14.66
CA ARG A 258 -7.50 14.84 -15.22
C ARG A 258 -7.16 16.20 -14.63
N THR A 259 -8.13 17.12 -14.54
CA THR A 259 -7.91 18.44 -13.91
C THR A 259 -7.58 18.30 -12.42
N LEU A 260 -8.28 17.43 -11.70
CA LEU A 260 -8.00 17.16 -10.28
C LEU A 260 -6.59 16.59 -10.08
N SER A 261 -6.19 15.65 -10.94
CA SER A 261 -4.85 15.05 -10.95
C SER A 261 -3.76 16.10 -11.17
N HIS A 262 -3.90 16.95 -12.19
CA HIS A 262 -2.94 18.02 -12.47
C HIS A 262 -2.81 18.99 -11.29
N ARG A 263 -3.94 19.41 -10.72
CA ARG A 263 -3.91 20.33 -9.57
C ARG A 263 -3.33 19.67 -8.31
N ALA A 264 -3.58 18.38 -8.11
CA ALA A 264 -2.98 17.60 -7.02
C ALA A 264 -1.46 17.53 -7.14
N ILE A 265 -0.94 17.37 -8.37
CA ILE A 265 0.50 17.41 -8.66
C ILE A 265 1.09 18.77 -8.28
N GLU A 266 0.49 19.87 -8.72
CA GLU A 266 0.97 21.22 -8.42
C GLU A 266 1.06 21.48 -6.91
N ILE A 267 -0.01 21.13 -6.17
CA ILE A 267 -0.04 21.26 -4.71
C ILE A 267 1.00 20.36 -4.04
N ALA A 268 1.17 19.12 -4.52
CA ALA A 268 2.17 18.20 -3.98
C ALA A 268 3.60 18.72 -4.16
N ILE A 269 3.93 19.23 -5.36
CA ILE A 269 5.24 19.84 -5.67
C ILE A 269 5.48 21.05 -4.77
N GLN A 270 4.49 21.94 -4.65
CA GLN A 270 4.58 23.12 -3.79
C GLN A 270 4.87 22.75 -2.34
N LEU A 271 4.11 21.81 -1.77
CA LEU A 271 4.28 21.37 -0.38
C LEU A 271 5.61 20.64 -0.18
N TYR A 272 6.04 19.81 -1.14
CA TYR A 272 7.32 19.11 -1.09
C TYR A 272 8.51 20.06 -1.06
N ALA A 273 8.40 21.20 -1.76
CA ALA A 273 9.39 22.27 -1.75
C ALA A 273 9.37 23.13 -0.45
N GLY A 274 8.49 22.81 0.50
CA GLY A 274 8.31 23.58 1.74
C GLY A 274 7.36 24.78 1.61
N GLY A 275 6.62 24.87 0.50
CA GLY A 275 5.59 25.89 0.31
C GLY A 275 4.45 25.73 1.32
N LYS A 276 3.76 26.84 1.61
CA LYS A 276 2.59 26.86 2.50
C LYS A 276 1.32 26.97 1.66
N LEU A 277 0.27 26.28 2.10
CA LEU A 277 -1.07 26.51 1.58
C LEU A 277 -1.71 27.72 2.27
N PRO A 278 -2.50 28.53 1.54
CA PRO A 278 -3.38 29.52 2.16
C PRO A 278 -4.29 28.90 3.25
N PRO A 279 -4.79 29.71 4.19
CA PRO A 279 -5.85 29.28 5.10
C PRO A 279 -7.03 28.69 4.33
N TYR A 280 -7.71 27.70 4.92
CA TYR A 280 -8.79 26.96 4.27
C TYR A 280 -9.85 27.85 3.63
N ASP A 281 -10.30 28.89 4.34
CA ASP A 281 -11.38 29.77 3.86
C ASP A 281 -11.01 30.54 2.59
N ASN A 282 -9.71 30.74 2.35
CA ASN A 282 -9.16 31.46 1.20
C ASN A 282 -8.81 30.55 0.03
N LEU A 283 -8.93 29.22 0.18
CA LEU A 283 -8.67 28.29 -0.90
C LEU A 283 -9.82 28.26 -1.90
N PRO A 284 -9.54 28.25 -3.22
CA PRO A 284 -10.53 27.90 -4.23
C PRO A 284 -11.17 26.55 -3.91
N TYR A 285 -12.43 26.37 -4.28
CA TYR A 285 -13.16 25.15 -3.98
C TYR A 285 -12.49 23.88 -4.54
N VAL A 286 -11.93 23.96 -5.75
CA VAL A 286 -11.13 22.88 -6.35
C VAL A 286 -9.98 22.46 -5.46
N ASP A 287 -9.25 23.43 -4.89
CA ASP A 287 -8.09 23.17 -4.04
C ASP A 287 -8.50 22.53 -2.72
N LYS A 288 -9.68 22.89 -2.18
CA LYS A 288 -10.25 22.23 -0.99
C LYS A 288 -10.48 20.74 -1.25
N LEU A 289 -11.13 20.40 -2.36
CA LEU A 289 -11.35 19.02 -2.78
C LEU A 289 -10.02 18.28 -3.03
N VAL A 290 -9.11 18.90 -3.79
CA VAL A 290 -7.80 18.31 -4.11
C VAL A 290 -6.98 18.05 -2.84
N CYS A 291 -6.97 18.95 -1.87
CA CYS A 291 -6.28 18.75 -0.60
C CYS A 291 -6.79 17.51 0.14
N ILE A 292 -8.10 17.29 0.18
CA ILE A 292 -8.72 16.09 0.78
C ILE A 292 -8.30 14.82 0.04
N LEU A 293 -8.37 14.83 -1.30
CA LEU A 293 -8.01 13.67 -2.13
C LEU A 293 -6.52 13.33 -1.99
N LEU A 294 -5.65 14.34 -2.00
CA LEU A 294 -4.21 14.18 -1.85
C LEU A 294 -3.85 13.71 -0.44
N PHE A 295 -4.44 14.32 0.61
CA PHE A 295 -4.27 13.88 1.99
C PHE A 295 -4.60 12.40 2.15
N LYS A 296 -5.77 11.97 1.67
CA LYS A 296 -6.20 10.58 1.78
C LYS A 296 -5.33 9.64 0.95
N THR A 297 -4.83 10.08 -0.19
CA THR A 297 -3.94 9.29 -1.05
C THR A 297 -2.61 9.04 -0.34
N LEU A 298 -1.95 10.09 0.15
CA LEU A 298 -0.66 9.99 0.83
C LEU A 298 -0.78 9.29 2.19
N SER A 299 -1.87 9.49 2.93
CA SER A 299 -2.11 8.81 4.21
C SER A 299 -2.44 7.31 4.07
N ASP A 300 -2.88 6.87 2.89
CA ASP A 300 -3.12 5.44 2.59
C ASP A 300 -1.95 4.78 1.88
N ALA A 301 -0.94 5.55 1.48
CA ALA A 301 0.24 5.04 0.80
C ALA A 301 1.04 4.13 1.74
N SER A 302 1.61 3.07 1.18
CA SER A 302 2.43 2.13 1.95
C SER A 302 3.91 2.48 1.78
N LEU A 303 4.67 2.44 2.89
CA LEU A 303 6.12 2.54 2.88
C LEU A 303 6.70 1.14 2.75
N LEU A 304 7.42 0.88 1.66
CA LEU A 304 8.11 -0.38 1.44
C LEU A 304 9.60 -0.21 1.73
N PHE A 305 10.16 -1.05 2.57
CA PHE A 305 11.59 -1.13 2.82
C PHE A 305 12.14 -2.43 2.27
N TYR A 306 13.16 -2.32 1.44
CA TYR A 306 13.88 -3.43 0.84
C TYR A 306 15.25 -3.52 1.51
N LEU A 307 15.52 -4.67 2.11
CA LEU A 307 16.82 -4.96 2.71
C LEU A 307 17.49 -6.05 1.89
N SER A 308 18.63 -5.71 1.29
CA SER A 308 19.54 -6.70 0.73
C SER A 308 20.32 -7.38 1.85
N LYS A 309 20.43 -8.72 1.83
CA LYS A 309 21.32 -9.43 2.77
C LYS A 309 22.80 -9.34 2.39
N SER A 310 23.15 -8.96 1.16
CA SER A 310 24.55 -8.82 0.74
C SER A 310 25.15 -7.47 1.13
N ASP A 311 24.37 -6.39 1.03
CA ASP A 311 24.90 -5.03 1.17
C ASP A 311 24.43 -4.31 2.44
N GLU A 312 23.51 -4.90 3.20
CA GLU A 312 22.82 -4.33 4.39
C GLU A 312 22.19 -2.94 4.18
N LYS A 313 22.11 -2.46 2.93
CA LYS A 313 21.51 -1.18 2.59
C LYS A 313 19.99 -1.30 2.61
N VAL A 314 19.37 -0.43 3.40
CA VAL A 314 17.92 -0.22 3.40
C VAL A 314 17.57 0.70 2.24
N GLN A 315 16.90 0.16 1.23
CA GLN A 315 16.19 0.96 0.24
C GLN A 315 14.76 1.17 0.70
N TRP A 316 14.14 2.27 0.31
CA TRP A 316 12.74 2.52 0.61
C TRP A 316 12.01 3.06 -0.61
N TYR A 317 10.72 2.76 -0.67
CA TYR A 317 9.84 3.16 -1.74
C TYR A 317 8.44 3.49 -1.23
N LEU A 318 7.76 4.40 -1.91
CA LEU A 318 6.35 4.69 -1.69
C LEU A 318 5.51 3.93 -2.73
N THR A 319 4.40 3.32 -2.30
CA THR A 319 3.45 2.62 -3.18
C THR A 319 1.99 2.96 -2.82
N ASP A 320 1.04 2.44 -3.59
CA ASP A 320 -0.41 2.67 -3.46
C ASP A 320 -0.85 4.13 -3.69
N LEU A 321 -0.13 4.84 -4.57
CA LEU A 321 -0.28 6.28 -4.84
C LEU A 321 -1.36 6.68 -5.84
N ALA A 322 -2.33 5.81 -6.11
CA ALA A 322 -3.47 6.20 -6.96
C ALA A 322 -4.30 7.29 -6.26
N LEU A 323 -4.37 8.48 -6.87
CA LEU A 323 -5.19 9.58 -6.38
C LEU A 323 -6.63 9.10 -6.17
N LYS A 324 -7.19 9.39 -5.00
CA LYS A 324 -8.59 9.04 -4.73
C LYS A 324 -9.51 9.83 -5.67
N SER A 325 -10.61 9.22 -6.13
CA SER A 325 -11.58 9.89 -6.99
C SER A 325 -12.50 10.81 -6.19
N ALA A 326 -13.02 11.85 -6.85
CA ALA A 326 -14.01 12.75 -6.26
C ALA A 326 -15.23 11.96 -5.72
N GLU A 327 -15.74 10.99 -6.46
CA GLU A 327 -16.86 10.11 -6.04
C GLU A 327 -16.66 9.48 -4.63
N ARG A 328 -15.41 9.19 -4.24
CA ARG A 328 -15.14 8.64 -2.91
C ARG A 328 -15.46 9.63 -1.80
N VAL A 329 -15.31 10.93 -2.05
CA VAL A 329 -15.64 12.00 -1.09
C VAL A 329 -17.14 11.99 -0.78
N GLY A 330 -17.99 11.78 -1.78
CA GLY A 330 -19.43 11.55 -1.61
C GLY A 330 -19.74 10.40 -0.65
N LYS A 331 -19.07 9.26 -0.84
CA LYS A 331 -19.20 8.09 0.03
C LYS A 331 -18.72 8.37 1.46
N TRP A 332 -17.64 9.14 1.61
CA TRP A 332 -17.11 9.53 2.92
C TRP A 332 -18.05 10.48 3.66
N ALA A 333 -18.64 11.45 2.96
CA ALA A 333 -19.60 12.39 3.55
C ALA A 333 -20.85 11.67 4.07
N PHE A 334 -21.38 10.73 3.29
CA PHE A 334 -22.54 9.92 3.68
C PHE A 334 -22.26 9.06 4.91
N ALA A 335 -21.12 8.35 4.92
CA ALA A 335 -20.70 7.53 6.06
C ALA A 335 -20.50 8.34 7.34
N SER A 336 -19.97 9.57 7.24
CA SER A 336 -19.81 10.47 8.40
C SER A 336 -21.17 10.83 9.00
N ALA A 337 -22.13 11.23 8.16
CA ALA A 337 -23.47 11.62 8.60
C ALA A 337 -24.22 10.49 9.32
N ALA A 338 -24.06 9.25 8.85
CA ALA A 338 -24.65 8.08 9.50
C ALA A 338 -24.06 7.82 10.89
N ASN A 339 -22.74 7.96 11.05
CA ASN A 339 -22.08 7.73 12.33
C ASN A 339 -22.34 8.83 13.36
N ASP A 340 -22.52 10.07 12.94
CA ASP A 340 -22.88 11.16 13.85
C ASP A 340 -24.28 10.91 14.44
N LYS A 341 -25.26 10.48 13.62
CA LYS A 341 -26.60 10.11 14.10
C LYS A 341 -26.61 8.92 15.08
N HIS A 342 -25.66 7.99 14.94
CA HIS A 342 -25.53 6.84 15.85
C HIS A 342 -24.74 7.15 17.13
N ARG A 343 -24.03 8.28 17.21
CA ARG A 343 -23.38 8.75 18.44
C ARG A 343 -24.28 9.60 19.33
N GLU A 344 -25.39 10.08 18.78
CA GLU A 344 -26.42 10.84 19.49
C GLU A 344 -27.58 9.96 20.01
N GLN A 345 -27.49 8.64 19.81
CA GLN A 345 -28.34 7.60 20.42
C GLN A 345 -27.54 6.83 21.46
#